data_AF-A0A0R3RYJ2-F1
#
_entry.id   AF-A0A0R3RYJ2-F1
#
_cell.length_a   1.000
_cell.length_b   1.000
_cell.length_c   1.000
_cell.angle_alpha   90.00
_cell.angle_beta   90.00
_cell.angle_gamma   90.00
#
_symmetry.space_group_name_H-M   'P 1'
#
loop_
_entity.id
_entity.type
_entity.pdbx_description
1 polymer ?
#
loop_
_entity_poly.entity_id
_entity_poly.type
_entity_poly.pdbx_seq_one_letter_code
_entity_poly.pdbx_strand_id
1 'polypeptide(L)'
;MALSLASSLIRCGTFNEADIACSYVFWNQSKPPDIGKTTRNALTIGRQLSSNWYHELSDIEKEEIHQEVLNNVRNHNIGSLSNGCLMRISPLAIHSVNITSIQRIEEMVRSDCSLTHCEEDAKQAVFSYVIAMRHLLNGNSNMEAFEVALNSTKSARIREHLLTAREKPIPINIGNQFVDGDGKAMGYIGVALQSAFYELLHGTSFTKSLTDAISRGGDTDTNAAIVGALVGARFGVDDIPEQWIITMKESKPRANFNTIDYNVERVVSKLLMTS
;
A
#
# COMPACT_ATOMS: atom_id res chain seq x y z
N MET A 1 -3.62 -7.79 -3.24
CA MET A 1 -3.55 -6.54 -4.02
C MET A 1 -2.12 -6.09 -4.34
N ALA A 2 -1.18 -6.04 -3.39
CA ALA A 2 0.21 -5.65 -3.69
C ALA A 2 0.83 -6.43 -4.86
N LEU A 3 0.67 -7.75 -4.89
CA LEU A 3 1.13 -8.58 -6.02
C LEU A 3 0.40 -8.27 -7.34
N SER A 4 -0.88 -7.84 -7.29
CA SER A 4 -1.62 -7.42 -8.49
C SER A 4 -1.03 -6.14 -9.08
N LEU A 5 -0.69 -5.16 -8.23
CA LEU A 5 0.02 -3.94 -8.62
C LEU A 5 1.40 -4.25 -9.19
N ALA A 6 2.19 -5.06 -8.49
CA ALA A 6 3.51 -5.48 -8.95
C ALA A 6 3.44 -6.20 -10.31
N SER A 7 2.48 -7.10 -10.48
CA SER A 7 2.29 -7.82 -11.75
C SER A 7 1.96 -6.87 -12.91
N SER A 8 1.20 -5.80 -12.64
CA SER A 8 0.88 -4.76 -13.64
C SER A 8 2.11 -3.98 -14.06
N LEU A 9 2.85 -3.44 -13.08
CA LEU A 9 4.11 -2.74 -13.31
C LEU A 9 5.11 -3.58 -14.12
N ILE A 10 5.20 -4.88 -13.81
CA ILE A 10 6.09 -5.80 -14.50
C ILE A 10 5.63 -6.08 -15.93
N ARG A 11 4.35 -6.43 -16.14
CA ARG A 11 3.87 -6.81 -17.49
C ARG A 11 3.80 -5.61 -18.44
N CYS A 12 3.47 -4.43 -17.93
CA CYS A 12 3.38 -3.21 -18.73
C CYS A 12 4.74 -2.53 -18.90
N GLY A 13 5.75 -2.86 -18.07
CA GLY A 13 7.04 -2.19 -18.05
C GLY A 13 7.00 -0.74 -17.56
N THR A 14 5.83 -0.24 -17.15
CA THR A 14 5.59 1.10 -16.64
C THR A 14 4.26 1.15 -15.87
N PHE A 15 3.98 2.28 -15.22
CA PHE A 15 2.70 2.51 -14.57
C PHE A 15 1.57 2.72 -15.59
N ASN A 16 0.57 1.84 -15.57
CA ASN A 16 -0.62 1.89 -16.43
C ASN A 16 -1.89 1.74 -15.57
N GLU A 17 -2.64 2.84 -15.43
CA GLU A 17 -3.81 2.91 -14.54
C GLU A 17 -4.90 1.91 -14.94
N ALA A 18 -5.15 1.77 -16.24
CA ALA A 18 -6.20 0.90 -16.76
C ALA A 18 -5.88 -0.59 -16.54
N ASP A 19 -4.63 -0.99 -16.75
CA ASP A 19 -4.18 -2.35 -16.44
C ASP A 19 -4.26 -2.64 -14.93
N ILE A 20 -3.85 -1.69 -14.08
CA ILE A 20 -3.94 -1.83 -12.62
C ILE A 20 -5.41 -1.98 -12.19
N ALA A 21 -6.31 -1.15 -12.74
CA ALA A 21 -7.74 -1.24 -12.47
C ALA A 21 -8.30 -2.62 -12.83
N CYS A 22 -8.02 -3.13 -14.03
CA CYS A 22 -8.40 -4.48 -14.45
C CYS A 22 -7.84 -5.56 -13.52
N SER A 23 -6.59 -5.40 -13.10
CA SER A 23 -5.90 -6.33 -12.19
C SER A 23 -6.54 -6.40 -10.82
N TYR A 24 -6.97 -5.26 -10.29
CA TYR A 24 -7.69 -5.19 -9.02
C TYR A 24 -9.12 -5.70 -9.12
N VAL A 25 -9.82 -5.41 -10.22
CA VAL A 25 -11.14 -5.98 -10.50
C VAL A 25 -11.05 -7.51 -10.59
N PHE A 26 -10.09 -8.04 -11.33
CA PHE A 26 -9.86 -9.48 -11.43
C PHE A 26 -9.53 -10.10 -10.07
N TRP A 27 -8.69 -9.43 -9.25
CA TRP A 27 -8.43 -9.85 -7.87
C TRP A 27 -9.71 -9.86 -7.02
N ASN A 28 -10.58 -8.86 -7.12
CA ASN A 28 -11.87 -8.83 -6.40
C ASN A 28 -12.78 -10.00 -6.83
N GLN A 29 -12.88 -10.25 -8.13
CA GLN A 29 -13.71 -11.33 -8.71
C GLN A 29 -13.22 -12.73 -8.36
N SER A 30 -11.94 -12.89 -8.02
CA SER A 30 -11.38 -14.17 -7.54
C SER A 30 -11.91 -14.62 -6.17
N LYS A 31 -12.70 -13.75 -5.49
CA LYS A 31 -13.25 -13.92 -4.13
C LYS A 31 -12.13 -14.08 -3.08
N PRO A 32 -11.35 -13.00 -2.82
CA PRO A 32 -10.32 -13.04 -1.80
C PRO A 32 -10.93 -13.35 -0.41
N PRO A 33 -10.14 -13.94 0.51
CA PRO A 33 -10.62 -14.25 1.87
C PRO A 33 -11.21 -13.05 2.59
N ASP A 34 -10.62 -11.87 2.36
CA ASP A 34 -11.06 -10.62 2.92
C ASP A 34 -10.90 -9.47 1.91
N ILE A 35 -11.76 -8.47 2.05
CA ILE A 35 -11.74 -7.23 1.29
C ILE A 35 -12.57 -6.17 2.03
N GLY A 36 -11.91 -5.08 2.42
CA GLY A 36 -12.55 -3.94 3.07
C GLY A 36 -13.62 -3.26 2.20
N LYS A 37 -14.58 -2.60 2.86
CA LYS A 37 -15.75 -1.98 2.21
C LYS A 37 -15.37 -0.99 1.11
N THR A 38 -14.42 -0.08 1.36
CA THR A 38 -13.97 0.91 0.37
C THR A 38 -13.38 0.26 -0.88
N THR A 39 -12.51 -0.74 -0.70
CA THR A 39 -11.93 -1.51 -1.81
C THR A 39 -13.01 -2.28 -2.58
N ARG A 40 -13.93 -2.95 -1.88
CA ARG A 40 -15.04 -3.69 -2.52
C ARG A 40 -15.94 -2.79 -3.34
N ASN A 41 -16.33 -1.64 -2.78
CA ASN A 41 -17.20 -0.67 -3.43
C ASN A 41 -16.59 -0.18 -4.76
N ALA A 42 -15.28 0.10 -4.78
CA ALA A 42 -14.61 0.58 -5.98
C ALA A 42 -14.52 -0.49 -7.09
N LEU A 43 -14.17 -1.72 -6.71
CA LEU A 43 -13.75 -2.77 -7.65
C LEU A 43 -14.89 -3.73 -8.07
N THR A 44 -16.10 -3.54 -7.53
CA THR A 44 -17.25 -4.35 -7.92
C THR A 44 -17.92 -3.71 -9.13
N ILE A 45 -17.65 -4.29 -10.30
CA ILE A 45 -18.22 -3.87 -11.58
C ILE A 45 -19.16 -4.94 -12.14
N GLY A 46 -20.00 -4.58 -13.12
CA GLY A 46 -20.91 -5.53 -13.75
C GLY A 46 -20.23 -6.54 -14.68
N ARG A 47 -19.08 -6.16 -15.27
CA ARG A 47 -18.35 -6.98 -16.24
C ARG A 47 -17.50 -8.06 -15.57
N GLN A 48 -17.71 -9.32 -15.91
CA GLN A 48 -16.85 -10.43 -15.46
C GLN A 48 -15.58 -10.54 -16.33
N LEU A 49 -14.41 -10.56 -15.70
CA LEU A 49 -13.14 -10.73 -16.40
C LEU A 49 -12.77 -12.21 -16.50
N SER A 50 -12.26 -12.63 -17.66
CA SER A 50 -11.70 -13.96 -17.88
C SER A 50 -10.32 -14.09 -17.22
N SER A 51 -9.80 -15.31 -17.09
CA SER A 51 -8.42 -15.53 -16.62
C SER A 51 -7.35 -15.00 -17.57
N ASN A 52 -7.72 -14.71 -18.83
CA ASN A 52 -6.84 -14.24 -19.89
C ASN A 52 -7.17 -12.79 -20.32
N TRP A 53 -7.85 -12.03 -19.45
CA TRP A 53 -8.34 -10.67 -19.71
C TRP A 53 -7.27 -9.74 -20.29
N TYR A 54 -6.00 -9.90 -19.91
CA TYR A 54 -4.92 -9.04 -20.37
C TYR A 54 -4.74 -9.05 -21.89
N HIS A 55 -4.87 -10.24 -22.50
CA HIS A 55 -4.73 -10.44 -23.94
C HIS A 55 -6.06 -10.32 -24.70
N GLU A 56 -7.19 -10.50 -24.01
CA GLU A 56 -8.52 -10.46 -24.62
C GLU A 56 -9.11 -9.05 -24.67
N LEU A 57 -8.83 -8.21 -23.67
CA LEU A 57 -9.32 -6.85 -23.63
C LEU A 57 -8.42 -5.93 -24.46
N SER A 58 -9.05 -5.15 -25.33
CA SER A 58 -8.43 -4.00 -25.97
C SER A 58 -8.10 -2.89 -24.95
N ASP A 59 -7.23 -1.96 -25.32
CA ASP A 59 -6.90 -0.82 -24.46
C ASP A 59 -8.11 0.07 -24.16
N ILE A 60 -9.07 0.16 -25.11
CA ILE A 60 -10.34 0.88 -24.93
C ILE A 60 -11.16 0.20 -23.82
N GLU A 61 -11.30 -1.12 -23.87
CA GLU A 61 -12.08 -1.86 -22.86
C GLU A 61 -11.44 -1.81 -21.47
N LYS A 62 -10.09 -1.80 -21.41
CA LYS A 62 -9.37 -1.60 -20.14
C LYS A 62 -9.65 -0.21 -19.57
N GLU A 63 -9.68 0.81 -20.42
CA GLU A 63 -9.99 2.18 -20.01
C GLU A 63 -11.46 2.34 -19.59
N GLU A 64 -12.41 1.66 -20.24
CA GLU A 64 -13.80 1.63 -19.79
C GLU A 64 -13.95 1.06 -18.37
N ILE A 65 -13.26 -0.03 -18.07
CA ILE A 65 -13.21 -0.62 -16.73
C ILE A 65 -12.60 0.37 -15.73
N HIS A 66 -11.51 1.04 -16.12
CA HIS A 66 -10.87 2.06 -15.30
C HIS A 66 -11.85 3.18 -14.94
N GLN A 67 -12.58 3.71 -15.92
CA GLN A 67 -13.57 4.76 -15.70
C GLN A 67 -14.75 4.28 -14.83
N GLU A 68 -15.20 3.03 -15.00
CA GLU A 68 -16.23 2.44 -14.12
C GLU A 68 -15.75 2.37 -12.66
N VAL A 69 -14.51 1.93 -12.42
CA VAL A 69 -13.89 1.92 -11.08
C VAL A 69 -13.82 3.34 -10.49
N LEU A 70 -13.38 4.34 -11.27
CA LEU A 70 -13.33 5.73 -10.79
C LEU A 70 -14.72 6.29 -10.48
N ASN A 71 -15.74 5.94 -11.27
CA ASN A 71 -17.12 6.32 -11.00
C ASN A 71 -17.65 5.68 -9.71
N ASN A 72 -17.35 4.41 -9.46
CA ASN A 72 -17.69 3.74 -8.21
C ASN A 72 -17.05 4.43 -7.01
N VAL A 73 -15.78 4.83 -7.11
CA VAL A 73 -15.08 5.57 -6.05
C VAL A 73 -15.79 6.89 -5.76
N ARG A 74 -16.12 7.68 -6.79
CA ARG A 74 -16.85 8.95 -6.65
C ARG A 74 -18.22 8.76 -6.01
N ASN A 75 -18.91 7.67 -6.31
CA ASN A 75 -20.27 7.43 -5.83
C ASN A 75 -20.34 6.83 -4.42
N HIS A 76 -19.33 6.07 -4.00
CA HIS A 76 -19.44 5.23 -2.80
C HIS A 76 -18.36 5.46 -1.75
N ASN A 77 -17.25 6.13 -2.08
CA ASN A 77 -16.07 6.20 -1.22
C ASN A 77 -15.71 7.62 -0.77
N ILE A 78 -16.57 8.61 -1.01
CA ILE A 78 -16.41 9.98 -0.47
C ILE A 78 -16.28 9.90 1.06
N GLY A 79 -15.27 10.60 1.58
CA GLY A 79 -14.95 10.66 3.00
C GLY A 79 -14.20 9.44 3.54
N SER A 80 -13.91 8.42 2.72
CA SER A 80 -13.17 7.25 3.21
C SER A 80 -11.69 7.58 3.46
N LEU A 81 -11.27 7.36 4.70
CA LEU A 81 -9.87 7.40 5.13
C LEU A 81 -9.41 6.04 5.64
N SER A 82 -9.88 4.96 5.01
CA SER A 82 -9.36 3.62 5.32
C SER A 82 -7.93 3.42 4.80
N ASN A 83 -7.20 2.49 5.41
CA ASN A 83 -5.78 2.20 5.14
C ASN A 83 -5.55 1.28 3.92
N GLY A 84 -6.61 0.81 3.24
CA GLY A 84 -6.51 -0.16 2.15
C GLY A 84 -5.70 0.31 0.92
N CYS A 85 -5.44 1.62 0.79
CA CYS A 85 -4.50 2.16 -0.19
C CYS A 85 -3.03 2.04 0.25
N LEU A 86 -2.71 2.22 1.53
CA LEU A 86 -1.36 2.02 2.07
C LEU A 86 -0.91 0.56 1.99
N MET A 87 -1.79 -0.38 2.34
CA MET A 87 -1.43 -1.80 2.50
C MET A 87 -0.89 -2.48 1.24
N ARG A 88 -1.11 -1.87 0.07
CA ARG A 88 -0.77 -2.46 -1.24
C ARG A 88 0.33 -1.71 -2.00
N ILE A 89 0.79 -0.57 -1.49
CA ILE A 89 1.56 0.41 -2.28
C ILE A 89 3.06 0.11 -2.39
N SER A 90 3.60 -0.81 -1.57
CA SER A 90 5.04 -1.09 -1.54
C SER A 90 5.69 -1.41 -2.90
N PRO A 91 5.03 -2.06 -3.89
CA PRO A 91 5.60 -2.22 -5.23
C PRO A 91 5.94 -0.91 -5.92
N LEU A 92 5.15 0.16 -5.71
CA LEU A 92 5.45 1.47 -6.27
C LEU A 92 6.64 2.15 -5.59
N ALA A 93 6.85 1.92 -4.30
CA ALA A 93 8.07 2.39 -3.62
C ALA A 93 9.32 1.75 -4.25
N ILE A 94 9.28 0.44 -4.50
CA ILE A 94 10.39 -0.30 -5.14
C ILE A 94 10.60 0.16 -6.59
N HIS A 95 9.52 0.22 -7.37
CA HIS A 95 9.57 0.71 -8.76
C HIS A 95 10.02 2.17 -8.86
N SER A 96 9.81 2.99 -7.82
CA SER A 96 10.22 4.39 -7.83
C SER A 96 11.71 4.63 -7.60
N VAL A 97 12.50 3.60 -7.22
CA VAL A 97 13.90 3.76 -6.80
C VAL A 97 14.74 4.48 -7.85
N ASN A 98 14.65 4.11 -9.13
CA ASN A 98 15.42 4.73 -10.21
C ASN A 98 14.70 5.89 -10.92
N ILE A 99 13.45 6.19 -10.56
CA ILE A 99 12.71 7.31 -11.14
C ILE A 99 13.22 8.61 -10.52
N THR A 100 13.65 9.55 -11.36
CA THR A 100 14.25 10.83 -10.94
C THR A 100 13.21 11.91 -10.65
N SER A 101 12.09 11.91 -11.36
CA SER A 101 11.03 12.91 -11.16
C SER A 101 10.14 12.55 -9.97
N ILE A 102 10.21 13.36 -8.92
CA ILE A 102 9.32 13.26 -7.75
C ILE A 102 7.87 13.49 -8.15
N GLN A 103 7.61 14.41 -9.08
CA GLN A 103 6.28 14.70 -9.59
C GLN A 103 5.68 13.46 -10.27
N ARG A 104 6.48 12.74 -11.07
CA ARG A 104 6.03 11.48 -11.68
C ARG A 104 5.69 10.42 -10.64
N ILE A 105 6.49 10.30 -9.57
CA ILE A 105 6.22 9.37 -8.48
C ILE A 105 4.91 9.75 -7.78
N GLU A 106 4.71 11.04 -7.50
CA GLU A 106 3.48 11.55 -6.91
C GLU A 106 2.26 11.22 -7.78
N GLU A 107 2.32 11.46 -9.10
CA GLU A 107 1.25 11.11 -10.04
C GLU A 107 0.87 9.63 -9.95
N MET A 108 1.84 8.71 -10.08
CA MET A 108 1.58 7.27 -10.05
C MET A 108 0.95 6.83 -8.72
N VAL A 109 1.47 7.32 -7.60
CA VAL A 109 0.97 6.97 -6.27
C VAL A 109 -0.45 7.49 -6.06
N ARG A 110 -0.72 8.73 -6.46
CA ARG A 110 -2.04 9.36 -6.35
C ARG A 110 -3.05 8.66 -7.25
N SER A 111 -2.63 8.23 -8.43
CA SER A 111 -3.46 7.48 -9.36
C SER A 111 -3.82 6.09 -8.83
N ASP A 112 -2.86 5.30 -8.32
CA ASP A 112 -3.18 4.00 -7.70
C ASP A 112 -4.09 4.16 -6.48
N CYS A 113 -3.84 5.17 -5.64
CA CYS A 113 -4.71 5.48 -4.51
C CYS A 113 -6.15 5.77 -4.98
N SER A 114 -6.30 6.55 -6.07
CA SER A 114 -7.58 6.97 -6.65
C SER A 114 -8.44 5.83 -7.17
N LEU A 115 -7.86 4.65 -7.45
CA LEU A 115 -8.62 3.44 -7.79
C LEU A 115 -9.46 2.89 -6.64
N THR A 116 -9.33 3.44 -5.43
CA THR A 116 -10.12 3.03 -4.26
C THR A 116 -10.53 4.19 -3.34
N HIS A 117 -9.71 5.23 -3.21
CA HIS A 117 -9.91 6.33 -2.27
C HIS A 117 -9.83 7.68 -3.00
N CYS A 118 -10.83 8.54 -2.82
CA CYS A 118 -10.83 9.88 -3.45
C CYS A 118 -10.24 10.98 -2.57
N GLU A 119 -10.17 10.77 -1.25
CA GLU A 119 -9.77 11.80 -0.29
C GLU A 119 -8.31 12.24 -0.47
N GLU A 120 -8.10 13.56 -0.40
CA GLU A 120 -6.78 14.16 -0.53
C GLU A 120 -5.83 13.73 0.61
N ASP A 121 -6.36 13.61 1.82
CA ASP A 121 -5.60 13.11 2.98
C ASP A 121 -5.09 11.68 2.74
N ALA A 122 -5.89 10.82 2.10
CA ALA A 122 -5.46 9.46 1.78
C ALA A 122 -4.32 9.46 0.75
N LYS A 123 -4.46 10.26 -0.31
CA LYS A 123 -3.44 10.39 -1.36
C LYS A 123 -2.10 10.89 -0.81
N GLN A 124 -2.15 11.90 0.07
CA GLN A 124 -0.94 12.45 0.67
C GLN A 124 -0.30 11.53 1.71
N ALA A 125 -1.08 10.78 2.48
CA ALA A 125 -0.56 9.75 3.36
C ALA A 125 0.22 8.67 2.58
N VAL A 126 -0.38 8.17 1.50
CA VAL A 126 0.24 7.15 0.65
C VAL A 126 1.51 7.68 -0.03
N PHE A 127 1.49 8.92 -0.53
CA PHE A 127 2.69 9.53 -1.10
C PHE A 127 3.82 9.73 -0.07
N SER A 128 3.49 10.24 1.11
CA SER A 128 4.46 10.41 2.21
C SER A 128 5.09 9.09 2.62
N TYR A 129 4.28 8.03 2.66
CA TYR A 129 4.73 6.67 2.97
C TYR A 129 5.65 6.10 1.88
N VAL A 130 5.28 6.25 0.60
CA VAL A 130 6.09 5.78 -0.54
C VAL A 130 7.43 6.51 -0.61
N ILE A 131 7.46 7.83 -0.42
CA ILE A 131 8.72 8.57 -0.52
C ILE A 131 9.67 8.26 0.64
N ALA A 132 9.14 8.00 1.86
CA ALA A 132 9.95 7.49 2.97
C ALA A 132 10.60 6.15 2.63
N MET A 133 9.80 5.18 2.17
CA MET A 133 10.30 3.86 1.75
C MET A 133 11.36 3.99 0.66
N ARG A 134 11.12 4.82 -0.36
CA ARG A 134 12.08 5.06 -1.45
C ARG A 134 13.41 5.60 -0.94
N HIS A 135 13.40 6.50 0.05
CA HIS A 135 14.62 7.00 0.67
C HIS A 135 15.40 5.90 1.40
N LEU A 136 14.71 5.05 2.16
CA LEU A 136 15.33 3.90 2.82
C LEU A 136 15.95 2.93 1.81
N LEU A 137 15.22 2.63 0.73
CA LEU A 137 15.71 1.75 -0.35
C LEU A 137 16.91 2.33 -1.11
N ASN A 138 17.11 3.66 -1.09
CA ASN A 138 18.28 4.34 -1.64
C ASN A 138 19.44 4.47 -0.63
N GLY A 139 19.32 3.87 0.57
CA GLY A 139 20.35 3.88 1.58
C GLY A 139 20.39 5.14 2.46
N ASN A 140 19.36 5.99 2.41
CA ASN A 140 19.25 7.13 3.33
C ASN A 140 18.88 6.67 4.75
N SER A 141 19.21 7.50 5.73
CA SER A 141 18.90 7.25 7.14
C SER A 141 17.40 7.32 7.44
N ASN A 142 17.00 6.69 8.54
CA ASN A 142 15.61 6.73 9.04
C ASN A 142 15.10 8.16 9.24
N MET A 143 15.97 9.06 9.70
CA MET A 143 15.61 10.45 9.96
C MET A 143 15.41 11.21 8.64
N GLU A 144 16.25 10.99 7.64
CA GLU A 144 16.05 11.57 6.30
C GLU A 144 14.76 11.05 5.65
N ALA A 145 14.47 9.76 5.77
CA ALA A 145 13.23 9.15 5.29
C ALA A 145 11.98 9.70 6.00
N PHE A 146 12.08 9.97 7.31
CA PHE A 146 11.01 10.62 8.06
C PHE A 146 10.81 12.08 7.63
N GLU A 147 11.88 12.87 7.52
CA GLU A 147 11.81 14.29 7.18
C GLU A 147 11.29 14.51 5.75
N VAL A 148 11.68 13.68 4.78
CA VAL A 148 11.13 13.79 3.42
C VAL A 148 9.62 13.50 3.40
N ALA A 149 9.16 12.50 4.16
CA ALA A 149 7.73 12.19 4.27
C ALA A 149 6.97 13.36 4.87
N LEU A 150 7.47 13.91 5.98
CA LEU A 150 6.90 15.06 6.66
C LEU A 150 6.81 16.29 5.76
N ASN A 151 7.81 16.52 4.92
CA ASN A 151 7.88 17.67 4.02
C ASN A 151 7.12 17.47 2.70
N SER A 152 6.82 16.22 2.31
CA SER A 152 6.06 15.91 1.10
C SER A 152 4.55 16.16 1.24
N THR A 153 4.01 16.17 2.46
CA THR A 153 2.58 16.38 2.71
C THR A 153 2.23 17.86 2.93
N LYS A 154 1.14 18.30 2.31
CA LYS A 154 0.46 19.58 2.54
C LYS A 154 -0.79 19.43 3.44
N SER A 155 -1.21 18.20 3.73
CA SER A 155 -2.34 17.90 4.59
C SER A 155 -1.95 18.10 6.06
N ALA A 156 -2.68 18.98 6.73
CA ALA A 156 -2.51 19.21 8.16
C ALA A 156 -2.76 17.93 8.97
N ARG A 157 -3.78 17.14 8.60
CA ARG A 157 -4.11 15.86 9.26
C ARG A 157 -2.97 14.86 9.14
N ILE A 158 -2.44 14.66 7.94
CA ILE A 158 -1.35 13.71 7.71
C ILE A 158 -0.07 14.19 8.38
N ARG A 159 0.22 15.50 8.30
CA ARG A 159 1.37 16.10 8.98
C ARG A 159 1.29 15.90 10.50
N GLU A 160 0.11 16.05 11.10
CA GLU A 160 -0.10 15.81 12.54
C GLU A 160 0.19 14.35 12.93
N HIS A 161 -0.30 13.38 12.14
CA HIS A 161 0.00 11.95 12.38
C HIS A 161 1.48 11.65 12.33
N LEU A 162 2.21 12.18 11.34
CA LEU A 162 3.65 12.01 11.22
C LEU A 162 4.41 12.67 12.39
N LEU A 163 4.01 13.89 12.79
CA LEU A 163 4.63 14.56 13.94
C LEU A 163 4.37 13.80 15.24
N THR A 164 3.14 13.29 15.44
CA THR A 164 2.80 12.50 16.62
C THR A 164 3.58 11.18 16.65
N ALA A 165 3.80 10.56 15.49
CA ALA A 165 4.59 9.35 15.34
C ALA A 165 6.05 9.51 15.80
N ARG A 166 6.59 10.74 15.85
CA ARG A 166 7.93 10.98 16.43
C ARG A 166 7.99 10.69 17.92
N GLU A 167 6.88 10.87 18.62
CA GLU A 167 6.83 10.78 20.08
C GLU A 167 6.20 9.46 20.53
N LYS A 168 5.12 9.02 19.87
CA LYS A 168 4.33 7.86 20.31
C LYS A 168 3.47 7.26 19.20
N PRO A 169 3.21 5.94 19.22
CA PRO A 169 2.35 5.27 18.25
C PRO A 169 0.87 5.40 18.61
N ILE A 170 0.55 5.74 19.86
CA ILE A 170 -0.80 5.96 20.41
C ILE A 170 -0.75 7.11 21.43
N PRO A 171 -1.83 7.86 21.66
CA PRO A 171 -3.15 7.76 21.01
C PRO A 171 -3.15 8.33 19.58
N ILE A 172 -4.23 8.05 18.84
CA ILE A 172 -4.46 8.49 17.45
C ILE A 172 -5.51 9.60 17.41
N ASN A 173 -5.24 10.69 16.70
CA ASN A 173 -6.24 11.74 16.46
C ASN A 173 -7.17 11.36 15.29
N ILE A 174 -8.47 11.21 15.55
CA ILE A 174 -9.48 10.95 14.52
C ILE A 174 -10.31 12.19 14.15
N GLY A 175 -9.84 13.38 14.54
CA GLY A 175 -10.40 14.68 14.21
C GLY A 175 -10.99 15.38 15.44
N ASN A 176 -12.01 14.80 16.06
CA ASN A 176 -12.70 15.39 17.22
C ASN A 176 -12.32 14.76 18.57
N GLN A 177 -11.54 13.69 18.56
CA GLN A 177 -11.10 12.98 19.76
C GLN A 177 -9.81 12.20 19.50
N PHE A 178 -9.12 11.90 20.59
CA PHE A 178 -8.02 10.96 20.62
C PHE A 178 -8.53 9.57 21.02
N VAL A 179 -8.06 8.53 20.34
CA VAL A 179 -8.42 7.15 20.64
C VAL A 179 -7.16 6.32 20.88
N ASP A 180 -7.23 5.41 21.84
CA ASP A 180 -6.14 4.46 22.10
C ASP A 180 -6.19 3.34 21.06
N GLY A 181 -5.27 3.41 20.10
CA GLY A 181 -5.15 2.44 19.04
C GLY A 181 -6.42 2.35 18.18
N ASP A 182 -6.80 1.12 17.87
CA ASP A 182 -7.66 0.83 16.73
C ASP A 182 -9.08 0.38 17.11
N GLY A 183 -9.39 0.28 18.41
CA GLY A 183 -10.70 -0.19 18.89
C GLY A 183 -11.89 0.71 18.48
N LYS A 184 -11.65 2.00 18.22
CA LYS A 184 -12.65 2.97 17.74
C LYS A 184 -12.36 3.49 16.32
N ALA A 185 -11.24 3.09 15.74
CA ALA A 185 -10.74 3.61 14.48
C ALA A 185 -10.23 2.52 13.54
N MET A 186 -10.76 1.29 13.68
CA MET A 186 -10.35 0.11 12.92
C MET A 186 -10.21 0.39 11.43
N GLY A 187 -9.00 0.18 10.91
CA GLY A 187 -8.67 0.39 9.51
C GLY A 187 -8.47 1.85 9.10
N TYR A 188 -8.41 2.80 10.05
CA TYR A 188 -8.13 4.20 9.76
C TYR A 188 -6.67 4.40 9.34
N ILE A 189 -6.47 5.15 8.26
CA ILE A 189 -5.14 5.43 7.70
C ILE A 189 -4.18 6.09 8.70
N GLY A 190 -4.70 6.92 9.61
CA GLY A 190 -3.88 7.56 10.65
C GLY A 190 -3.27 6.58 11.64
N VAL A 191 -4.02 5.52 12.00
CA VAL A 191 -3.52 4.44 12.88
C VAL A 191 -2.31 3.76 12.23
N ALA A 192 -2.47 3.34 10.97
CA ALA A 192 -1.43 2.65 10.22
C ALA A 192 -0.20 3.54 10.01
N LEU A 193 -0.40 4.80 9.63
CA LEU A 193 0.67 5.75 9.35
C LEU A 193 1.46 6.10 10.61
N GLN A 194 0.78 6.47 11.71
CA GLN A 194 1.43 6.82 12.95
C GLN A 194 2.21 5.63 13.54
N SER A 195 1.63 4.42 13.48
CA SER A 195 2.29 3.19 13.89
C SER A 195 3.55 2.91 13.06
N ALA A 196 3.46 2.98 11.73
CA ALA A 196 4.60 2.72 10.83
C ALA A 196 5.75 3.69 11.04
N PHE A 197 5.48 5.00 11.14
CA PHE A 197 6.53 5.99 11.32
C PHE A 197 7.11 6.00 12.75
N TYR A 198 6.34 5.60 13.77
CA TYR A 198 6.88 5.38 15.10
C TYR A 198 7.90 4.22 15.09
N GLU A 199 7.55 3.10 14.46
CA GLU A 199 8.46 1.96 14.33
C GLU A 199 9.68 2.28 13.45
N LEU A 200 9.52 3.10 12.40
CA LEU A 200 10.64 3.58 11.60
C LEU A 200 11.69 4.31 12.46
N LEU A 201 11.25 5.12 13.42
CA LEU A 201 12.14 5.95 14.24
C LEU A 201 12.69 5.19 15.45
N HIS A 202 11.85 4.40 16.12
CA HIS A 202 12.15 3.83 17.44
C HIS A 202 12.32 2.32 17.45
N GLY A 203 11.92 1.64 16.37
CA GLY A 203 12.07 0.19 16.23
C GLY A 203 13.52 -0.24 16.40
N THR A 204 13.73 -1.33 17.14
CA THR A 204 15.08 -1.89 17.41
C THR A 204 15.42 -3.09 16.53
N SER A 205 14.42 -3.75 15.96
CA SER A 205 14.52 -4.83 14.98
C SER A 205 13.21 -4.98 14.22
N PHE A 206 13.24 -5.60 13.05
CA PHE A 206 12.07 -5.99 12.27
C PHE A 206 11.09 -6.80 13.13
N THR A 207 11.59 -7.81 13.84
CA THR A 207 10.78 -8.69 14.69
C THR A 207 10.06 -7.92 15.79
N LYS A 208 10.78 -7.05 16.51
CA LYS A 208 10.19 -6.26 17.61
C LYS A 208 9.16 -5.28 17.06
N SER A 209 9.48 -4.55 16.00
CA SER A 209 8.56 -3.57 15.40
C SER A 209 7.28 -4.20 14.87
N LEU A 210 7.39 -5.38 14.22
CA LEU A 210 6.21 -6.08 13.74
C LEU A 210 5.37 -6.61 14.91
N THR A 211 6.00 -7.18 15.94
CA THR A 211 5.32 -7.67 17.15
C THR A 211 4.62 -6.54 17.91
N ASP A 212 5.26 -5.37 18.00
CA ASP A 212 4.69 -4.18 18.64
C ASP A 212 3.49 -3.65 17.85
N ALA A 213 3.58 -3.63 16.52
CA ALA A 213 2.46 -3.26 15.65
C ALA A 213 1.26 -4.20 15.84
N ILE A 214 1.49 -5.51 15.90
CA ILE A 214 0.45 -6.51 16.15
C ILE A 214 -0.14 -6.34 17.56
N SER A 215 0.71 -6.11 18.56
CA SER A 215 0.30 -5.96 19.96
C SER A 215 -0.56 -4.71 20.21
N ARG A 216 -0.50 -3.70 19.33
CA ARG A 216 -1.39 -2.53 19.37
C ARG A 216 -2.84 -2.85 18.96
N GLY A 217 -3.10 -4.05 18.42
CA GLY A 217 -4.45 -4.56 18.19
C GLY A 217 -5.19 -3.93 17.01
N GLY A 218 -6.44 -4.37 16.83
CA GLY A 218 -7.35 -3.92 15.76
C GLY A 218 -7.15 -4.64 14.44
N ASP A 219 -6.99 -3.87 13.36
CA ASP A 219 -6.65 -4.23 11.99
C ASP A 219 -5.18 -4.66 11.91
N THR A 220 -4.86 -5.71 12.69
CA THR A 220 -3.50 -6.15 12.96
C THR A 220 -2.77 -6.62 11.72
N ASP A 221 -3.44 -7.29 10.79
CA ASP A 221 -2.83 -7.77 9.54
C ASP A 221 -2.46 -6.60 8.63
N THR A 222 -3.36 -5.62 8.46
CA THR A 222 -3.08 -4.44 7.64
C THR A 222 -2.01 -3.55 8.27
N ASN A 223 -2.11 -3.29 9.57
CA ASN A 223 -1.13 -2.49 10.30
C ASN A 223 0.25 -3.17 10.29
N ALA A 224 0.32 -4.49 10.48
CA ALA A 224 1.58 -5.23 10.39
C ALA A 224 2.15 -5.23 8.97
N ALA A 225 1.32 -5.35 7.92
CA ALA A 225 1.78 -5.27 6.54
C ALA A 225 2.39 -3.89 6.20
N ILE A 226 1.76 -2.81 6.67
CA ILE A 226 2.24 -1.44 6.45
C ILE A 226 3.51 -1.17 7.29
N VAL A 227 3.51 -1.50 8.59
CA VAL A 227 4.72 -1.36 9.42
C VAL A 227 5.85 -2.20 8.84
N GLY A 228 5.60 -3.48 8.54
CA GLY A 228 6.58 -4.42 8.03
C GLY A 228 7.20 -4.01 6.70
N ALA A 229 6.43 -3.42 5.79
CA ALA A 229 6.97 -2.90 4.54
C ALA A 229 7.94 -1.73 4.77
N LEU A 230 7.62 -0.78 5.66
CA LEU A 230 8.49 0.35 5.96
C LEU A 230 9.73 -0.06 6.75
N VAL A 231 9.57 -0.85 7.82
CA VAL A 231 10.73 -1.30 8.62
C VAL A 231 11.55 -2.37 7.89
N GLY A 232 10.96 -3.14 6.98
CA GLY A 232 11.67 -4.04 6.10
C GLY A 232 12.59 -3.31 5.12
N ALA A 233 12.16 -2.15 4.60
CA ALA A 233 13.03 -1.27 3.81
C ALA A 233 14.19 -0.69 4.63
N ARG A 234 14.02 -0.53 5.95
CA ARG A 234 15.05 -0.06 6.89
C ARG A 234 16.04 -1.16 7.29
N PHE A 235 15.54 -2.29 7.81
CA PHE A 235 16.37 -3.33 8.43
C PHE A 235 16.90 -4.34 7.41
N GLY A 236 16.26 -4.47 6.25
CA GLY A 236 16.63 -5.44 5.23
C GLY A 236 16.11 -6.85 5.54
N VAL A 237 16.30 -7.75 4.57
CA VAL A 237 15.81 -9.14 4.63
C VAL A 237 16.52 -9.98 5.70
N ASP A 238 17.78 -9.67 5.99
CA ASP A 238 18.61 -10.44 6.93
C ASP A 238 18.15 -10.32 8.38
N ASP A 239 17.37 -9.28 8.71
CA ASP A 239 16.79 -9.09 10.04
C ASP A 239 15.43 -9.82 10.22
N ILE A 240 14.87 -10.37 9.13
CA ILE A 240 13.62 -11.13 9.18
C ILE A 240 13.92 -12.56 9.65
N PRO A 241 13.24 -13.07 10.70
CA PRO A 241 13.43 -14.43 11.16
C PRO A 241 13.26 -15.46 10.04
N GLU A 242 14.24 -16.34 9.88
CA GLU A 242 14.23 -17.38 8.83
C GLU A 242 12.95 -18.22 8.85
N GLN A 243 12.46 -18.57 10.04
CA GLN A 243 11.21 -19.32 10.19
C GLN A 243 10.00 -18.59 9.61
N TRP A 244 9.95 -17.25 9.68
CA TRP A 244 8.86 -16.47 9.07
C TRP A 244 8.96 -16.50 7.55
N ILE A 245 10.17 -16.39 7.00
CA ILE A 245 10.41 -16.52 5.56
C ILE A 245 9.99 -17.91 5.07
N ILE A 246 10.40 -18.98 5.75
CA ILE A 246 10.04 -20.37 5.43
C ILE A 246 8.51 -20.53 5.45
N THR A 247 7.86 -20.08 6.53
CA THR A 247 6.39 -20.16 6.67
C THR A 247 5.67 -19.50 5.49
N MET A 248 6.16 -18.34 5.03
CA MET A 248 5.59 -17.66 3.86
C MET A 248 5.89 -18.39 2.56
N LYS A 249 7.11 -18.92 2.36
CA LYS A 249 7.49 -19.65 1.15
C LYS A 249 6.75 -20.98 0.99
N GLU A 250 6.40 -21.63 2.10
CA GLU A 250 5.62 -22.87 2.12
C GLU A 250 4.11 -22.63 1.99
N SER A 251 3.66 -21.38 2.16
CA SER A 251 2.26 -21.03 1.99
C SER A 251 1.82 -21.24 0.53
N LYS A 252 0.67 -21.91 0.34
CA LYS A 252 0.12 -22.16 -1.00
C LYS A 252 -0.87 -21.05 -1.35
N PRO A 253 -0.71 -20.39 -2.52
CA PRO A 253 -1.76 -19.53 -3.04
C PRO A 253 -3.06 -20.33 -3.17
N ARG A 254 -4.21 -19.67 -2.95
CA ARG A 254 -5.50 -20.29 -3.29
C ARG A 254 -5.54 -20.58 -4.79
N ALA A 255 -6.22 -21.65 -5.19
CA ALA A 255 -6.25 -22.14 -6.57
C ALA A 255 -6.63 -21.07 -7.64
N ASN A 256 -7.37 -20.03 -7.23
CA ASN A 256 -7.78 -18.93 -8.11
C ASN A 256 -6.68 -17.90 -8.40
N PHE A 257 -5.48 -18.04 -7.82
CA PHE A 257 -4.35 -17.10 -7.95
C PHE A 257 -3.12 -17.69 -8.65
N ASN A 258 -3.27 -18.79 -9.38
CA ASN A 258 -2.15 -19.48 -10.02
C ASN A 258 -1.44 -18.67 -11.12
N THR A 259 -2.00 -17.53 -11.54
CA THR A 259 -1.46 -16.68 -12.61
C THR A 259 -0.57 -15.55 -12.12
N ILE A 260 -0.51 -15.29 -10.81
CA ILE A 260 0.31 -14.21 -10.23
C ILE A 260 1.66 -14.75 -9.79
N ASP A 261 2.74 -14.07 -10.17
CA ASP A 261 4.07 -14.35 -9.65
C ASP A 261 4.18 -13.88 -8.19
N TYR A 262 4.36 -14.82 -7.26
CA TYR A 262 4.51 -14.57 -5.83
C TYR A 262 5.94 -14.86 -5.33
N ASN A 263 6.90 -15.12 -6.22
CA ASN A 263 8.30 -15.20 -5.85
C ASN A 263 8.86 -13.79 -5.65
N VAL A 264 9.01 -13.37 -4.39
CA VAL A 264 9.34 -11.98 -4.04
C VAL A 264 10.69 -11.57 -4.61
N GLU A 265 11.70 -12.43 -4.59
CA GLU A 265 13.03 -12.12 -5.12
C GLU A 265 12.97 -11.77 -6.62
N ARG A 266 12.22 -12.57 -7.40
CA ARG A 266 12.00 -12.33 -8.83
C ARG A 266 11.13 -11.10 -9.08
N VAL A 267 10.09 -10.89 -8.28
CA VAL A 267 9.20 -9.72 -8.39
C VAL A 267 9.99 -8.43 -8.14
N VAL A 268 10.74 -8.36 -7.05
CA VAL A 268 11.57 -7.19 -6.70
C VAL A 268 12.60 -6.92 -7.79
N SER A 269 13.33 -7.95 -8.25
CA SER A 269 14.30 -7.80 -9.33
C SER A 269 13.68 -7.22 -10.60
N LYS A 270 12.48 -7.65 -10.99
CA LYS A 270 11.79 -7.11 -12.17
C LYS A 270 11.27 -5.68 -11.96
N LEU A 271 10.76 -5.35 -10.78
CA LEU A 271 10.30 -3.99 -10.47
C LEU A 271 11.42 -2.96 -10.57
N LEU A 272 12.64 -3.32 -10.16
CA LEU A 272 13.83 -2.49 -10.27
C LEU A 272 14.35 -2.36 -11.72
N MET A 273 13.93 -3.23 -12.64
CA MET A 273 14.29 -3.16 -14.06
C MET A 273 13.28 -2.36 -14.89
N THR A 274 12.05 -2.18 -14.40
CA THR A 274 10.99 -1.43 -15.10
C THR A 274 10.92 0.04 -14.71
N SER A 275 11.69 0.44 -13.68
CA SER A 275 11.82 1.80 -13.15
C SER A 275 12.60 2.75 -14.05
#